data_AF-A0AAU6FZV4-F1
#
_entry.id   AF-A0AAU6FZV4-F1
#
_cell.length_a   1.000
_cell.length_b   1.000
_cell.length_c   1.000
_cell.angle_alpha   90.00
_cell.angle_beta   90.00
_cell.angle_gamma   90.00
#
_symmetry.space_group_name_H-M   'P 1'
#
loop_
_entity.id
_entity.type
_entity.pdbx_description
1 polymer ?
#
loop_
_entity_poly.entity_id
_entity_poly.type
_entity_poly.pdbx_seq_one_letter_code
_entity_poly.pdbx_strand_id
1 'polypeptide(L)'
;MMLTLAQYREDHGDPATWTPADIDSYLVIGEIAPPDALPYTHAEMVAIAADHQRSAVRQQAVADRLAADGHDTAANIWRRGARDTRELAAAARMGWPAFEAHLNGW
;
A
#
# COMPACT_ATOMS: atom_id res chain seq x y z
N MET A 1 -2.34 -25.15 0.22
CA MET A 1 -3.73 -24.63 0.25
C MET A 1 -3.73 -23.51 1.29
N MET A 2 -3.93 -22.25 0.89
CA MET A 2 -3.81 -21.12 1.81
C MET A 2 -5.14 -20.99 2.58
N LEU A 3 -5.12 -21.14 3.90
CA LEU A 3 -6.29 -20.91 4.76
C LEU A 3 -6.65 -19.43 4.70
N THR A 4 -7.93 -19.12 4.46
CA THR A 4 -8.41 -17.74 4.54
C THR A 4 -8.52 -17.32 6.01
N LEU A 5 -8.35 -16.03 6.30
CA LEU A 5 -8.49 -15.49 7.65
C LEU A 5 -9.86 -15.81 8.28
N ALA A 6 -10.90 -15.98 7.46
CA ALA A 6 -12.22 -16.39 7.91
C ALA A 6 -12.25 -17.85 8.36
N GLN A 7 -11.67 -18.77 7.58
CA GLN A 7 -11.55 -20.18 7.94
C GLN A 7 -10.75 -20.36 9.24
N TYR A 8 -9.65 -19.61 9.37
CA TYR A 8 -8.78 -19.67 10.54
C TYR A 8 -9.49 -19.20 11.82
N ARG A 9 -10.33 -18.17 11.72
CA ARG A 9 -11.17 -17.69 12.84
C ARG A 9 -12.26 -18.68 13.25
N GLU A 10 -12.80 -19.45 12.30
CA GLU A 10 -13.78 -20.51 12.62
C GLU A 10 -13.11 -21.66 13.37
N ASP A 11 -11.93 -22.08 12.93
CA ASP A 11 -11.23 -23.24 13.51
C ASP A 11 -10.56 -22.92 14.86
N HIS A 12 -10.13 -21.67 15.08
CA HIS A 12 -9.30 -21.29 16.24
C HIS A 12 -9.86 -20.13 17.09
N GLY A 13 -11.01 -19.56 16.73
CA GLY A 13 -11.58 -18.40 17.40
C GLY A 13 -10.92 -17.07 16.98
N ASP A 14 -11.45 -15.95 17.48
CA ASP A 14 -10.97 -14.61 17.09
C ASP A 14 -9.62 -14.29 17.75
N PRO A 15 -8.53 -14.08 16.97
CA PRO A 15 -7.22 -13.73 17.51
C PRO A 15 -7.22 -12.43 18.32
N ALA A 16 -8.20 -11.54 18.10
CA ALA A 16 -8.36 -10.33 18.90
C ALA A 16 -8.78 -10.59 20.36
N THR A 17 -9.19 -11.81 20.69
CA THR A 17 -9.65 -12.22 22.03
C THR A 17 -8.66 -13.09 22.79
N TRP A 18 -7.54 -13.43 22.17
CA TRP A 18 -6.57 -14.36 22.74
C TRP A 18 -5.74 -13.73 23.85
N THR A 19 -5.55 -14.50 24.91
CA THR A 19 -4.62 -14.15 25.98
C THR A 19 -3.19 -14.48 25.56
N PRO A 20 -2.16 -13.90 26.22
CA PRO A 20 -0.78 -14.26 25.96
C PRO A 20 -0.48 -15.77 26.08
N ALA A 21 -1.19 -16.48 26.96
CA ALA A 21 -1.06 -17.93 27.11
C ALA A 21 -1.62 -18.72 25.93
N ASP A 22 -2.69 -18.22 25.28
CA ASP A 22 -3.25 -18.81 24.06
C ASP A 22 -2.26 -18.63 22.90
N ILE A 23 -1.66 -17.44 22.77
CA ILE A 23 -0.64 -17.13 21.76
C ILE A 23 0.60 -18.02 21.93
N ASP A 24 1.08 -18.19 23.17
CA ASP A 24 2.21 -19.06 23.48
C ASP A 24 1.92 -20.54 23.17
N SER A 25 0.68 -21.01 23.37
CA SER A 25 0.26 -22.36 22.98
C SER A 25 0.35 -22.60 21.47
N TYR A 26 -0.05 -21.63 20.64
CA TYR A 26 0.03 -21.74 19.18
C TYR A 26 1.48 -21.63 18.64
N LEU A 27 2.34 -20.86 19.32
CA LEU A 27 3.76 -20.76 19.01
C LEU A 27 4.53 -22.07 19.29
N VAL A 28 4.12 -22.84 20.29
CA VAL A 28 4.78 -24.10 20.70
C VAL A 28 4.40 -25.30 19.81
N ILE A 29 3.21 -25.31 19.20
CA ILE A 29 2.74 -26.43 18.36
C ILE A 29 3.35 -26.41 16.94
N GLY A 30 4.03 -25.32 16.55
CA GLY A 30 4.69 -25.21 15.24
C GLY A 30 3.72 -25.23 14.05
N GLU A 31 2.41 -25.10 14.30
CA GLU A 31 1.36 -25.17 13.28
C GLU A 31 1.27 -23.91 12.42
N ILE A 32 1.86 -22.80 12.86
CA ILE A 32 1.76 -21.51 12.17
C ILE A 32 3.13 -20.86 12.18
N ALA A 33 3.83 -20.94 11.06
CA ALA A 33 4.95 -20.06 10.82
C ALA A 33 4.42 -18.61 10.89
N PRO A 34 5.10 -17.70 11.63
CA PRO A 34 4.73 -16.29 11.60
C PRO A 34 4.71 -15.81 10.15
N PRO A 35 3.77 -14.93 9.77
CA PRO A 35 3.69 -14.43 8.41
C PRO A 35 5.02 -13.79 8.02
N ASP A 36 5.39 -13.96 6.74
CA ASP A 36 6.58 -13.35 6.19
C ASP A 36 6.59 -11.84 6.49
N ALA A 37 7.77 -11.32 6.81
CA ALA A 37 7.93 -9.90 7.01
C ALA A 37 7.48 -9.15 5.74
N LEU A 38 6.69 -8.09 5.93
CA LEU A 38 6.28 -7.24 4.83
C LEU A 38 7.51 -6.63 4.15
N PRO A 39 7.48 -6.40 2.81
CA PRO A 39 8.62 -5.84 2.09
C PRO A 39 9.04 -4.45 2.56
N TYR A 40 8.10 -3.71 3.17
CA TYR A 40 8.32 -2.35 3.66
C TYR A 40 7.68 -2.17 5.04
N THR A 41 8.40 -1.48 5.91
CA THR A 41 7.87 -0.98 7.17
C THR A 41 6.91 0.19 6.93
N HIS A 42 6.08 0.49 7.92
CA HIS A 42 5.18 1.65 7.84
C HIS A 42 5.94 2.97 7.62
N ALA A 43 7.09 3.15 8.28
CA ALA A 43 7.90 4.36 8.12
C ALA A 43 8.45 4.51 6.68
N GLU A 44 8.88 3.40 6.07
CA GLU A 44 9.30 3.39 4.66
C GLU A 44 8.13 3.71 3.73
N MET A 45 6.94 3.17 4.00
CA MET A 45 5.74 3.45 3.23
C MET A 45 5.32 4.93 3.29
N VAL A 46 5.46 5.56 4.47
CA VAL A 46 5.24 7.00 4.63
C VAL A 46 6.28 7.80 3.83
N ALA A 47 7.54 7.36 3.82
CA ALA A 47 8.60 8.00 3.03
C ALA A 47 8.34 7.87 1.51
N ILE A 48 7.94 6.70 1.04
CA ILE A 48 7.53 6.42 -0.35
C ILE A 48 6.35 7.32 -0.74
N ALA A 49 5.32 7.42 0.11
CA ALA A 49 4.18 8.29 -0.12
C ALA A 49 4.59 9.76 -0.28
N ALA A 50 5.49 10.24 0.57
CA ALA A 50 6.00 11.61 0.49
C ALA A 50 6.77 11.85 -0.80
N ASP A 51 7.53 10.87 -1.28
CA ASP A 51 8.26 11.00 -2.54
C ASP A 51 7.33 11.04 -3.76
N HIS A 52 6.36 10.14 -3.84
CA HIS A 52 5.34 10.19 -4.89
C HIS A 52 4.56 11.50 -4.86
N GLN A 53 4.21 12.01 -3.67
CA GLN A 53 3.53 13.31 -3.55
C GLN A 53 4.38 14.44 -4.15
N ARG A 54 5.70 14.49 -3.87
CA ARG A 54 6.61 15.49 -4.47
C ARG A 54 6.70 15.33 -5.98
N SER A 55 6.73 14.10 -6.48
CA SER A 55 6.76 13.81 -7.91
C SER A 55 5.48 14.26 -8.61
N ALA A 56 4.31 14.03 -8.00
CA ALA A 56 3.03 14.52 -8.51
C ALA A 56 2.96 16.05 -8.60
N VAL A 57 3.47 16.76 -7.58
CA VAL A 57 3.56 18.23 -7.60
C VAL A 57 4.44 18.71 -8.76
N ARG A 58 5.60 18.07 -8.98
CA ARG A 58 6.49 18.41 -10.10
C ARG A 58 5.83 18.15 -11.45
N GLN A 59 5.15 17.02 -11.61
CA GLN A 59 4.44 16.69 -12.85
C GLN A 59 3.29 17.67 -13.13
N GLN A 60 2.56 18.10 -12.09
CA GLN A 60 1.53 19.14 -12.23
C GLN A 60 2.14 20.46 -12.70
N ALA A 61 3.26 20.89 -12.11
CA ALA A 61 3.92 22.13 -12.51
C ALA A 61 4.38 22.09 -13.99
N VAL A 62 4.85 20.95 -14.47
CA VAL A 62 5.18 20.75 -15.90
C VAL A 62 3.92 20.84 -16.76
N ALA A 63 2.83 20.20 -16.33
CA ALA A 63 1.56 20.28 -17.03
C ALA A 63 1.04 21.71 -17.15
N ASP A 64 1.12 22.48 -16.07
CA ASP A 64 0.64 23.85 -16.01
C ASP A 64 1.48 24.76 -16.92
N ARG A 65 2.81 24.57 -16.95
CA ARG A 65 3.71 25.26 -17.88
C ARG A 65 3.37 24.94 -19.34
N LEU A 66 3.20 23.66 -19.68
CA LEU A 66 2.86 23.25 -21.05
C LEU A 66 1.50 23.81 -21.49
N ALA A 67 0.53 23.88 -20.59
CA ALA A 67 -0.76 24.50 -20.89
C ALA A 67 -0.63 26.01 -21.14
N ALA A 68 0.19 26.71 -20.34
CA ALA A 68 0.45 28.13 -20.55
C ALA A 68 1.14 28.41 -21.90
N ASP A 69 1.97 27.48 -22.37
CA ASP A 69 2.66 27.55 -23.67
C ASP A 69 1.78 27.07 -24.85
N GLY A 70 0.52 26.66 -24.60
CA GLY A 70 -0.43 26.20 -25.62
C GLY A 70 -0.26 24.73 -26.05
N HIS A 71 0.52 23.94 -25.31
CA HIS A 71 0.77 22.52 -25.59
C HIS A 71 -0.24 21.61 -24.87
N ASP A 72 -1.53 21.75 -25.15
CA ASP A 72 -2.62 21.11 -24.40
C ASP A 72 -2.53 19.58 -24.33
N THR A 73 -2.18 18.92 -25.44
CA THR A 73 -2.03 17.45 -25.46
C THR A 73 -0.91 17.00 -24.53
N ALA A 74 0.24 17.65 -24.57
CA ALA A 74 1.36 17.33 -23.70
C ALA A 74 1.02 17.65 -22.24
N ALA A 75 0.39 18.81 -21.98
CA ALA A 75 -0.09 19.19 -20.66
C ALA A 75 -1.01 18.11 -20.07
N ASN A 76 -1.96 17.60 -20.85
CA ASN A 76 -2.88 16.55 -20.40
C ASN A 76 -2.20 15.22 -20.07
N ILE A 77 -1.15 14.83 -20.80
CA ILE A 77 -0.34 13.65 -20.47
C ILE A 77 0.31 13.84 -19.09
N TRP A 78 0.88 15.01 -18.82
CA TRP A 78 1.48 15.32 -17.53
C TRP A 78 0.45 15.44 -16.40
N ARG A 79 -0.75 16.00 -16.65
CA ARG A 79 -1.84 16.01 -15.67
C ARG A 79 -2.28 14.60 -15.28
N ARG A 80 -2.38 13.71 -16.28
CA ARG A 80 -2.68 12.30 -16.03
C ARG A 80 -1.60 11.67 -15.15
N GLY A 81 -0.33 11.82 -15.50
CA GLY A 81 0.78 11.32 -14.67
C GLY A 81 0.72 11.86 -13.24
N ALA A 82 0.44 13.16 -13.08
CA ALA A 82 0.32 13.78 -11.76
C ALA A 82 -0.82 13.17 -10.93
N ARG A 83 -1.97 12.86 -11.55
CA ARG A 83 -3.08 12.18 -10.88
C ARG A 83 -2.69 10.75 -10.48
N ASP A 84 -2.19 9.96 -11.42
CA ASP A 84 -1.81 8.56 -11.19
C ASP A 84 -0.73 8.49 -10.07
N THR A 85 0.20 9.45 -10.02
CA THR A 85 1.20 9.54 -8.95
C THR A 85 0.61 9.94 -7.59
N ARG A 86 -0.45 10.74 -7.54
CA ARG A 86 -1.17 11.04 -6.27
C ARG A 86 -1.89 9.81 -5.74
N GLU A 87 -2.43 8.98 -6.63
CA GLU A 87 -3.07 7.71 -6.28
C GLU A 87 -2.04 6.75 -5.68
N LEU A 88 -0.86 6.62 -6.29
CA LEU A 88 0.29 5.90 -5.72
C LEU A 88 0.68 6.40 -4.33
N ALA A 89 0.76 7.72 -4.14
CA ALA A 89 1.06 8.32 -2.84
C ALA A 89 -0.04 8.01 -1.80
N ALA A 90 -1.31 7.95 -2.21
CA ALA A 90 -2.42 7.59 -1.34
C ALA A 90 -2.38 6.12 -0.94
N ALA A 91 -2.13 5.22 -1.90
CA ALA A 91 -1.96 3.79 -1.62
C ALA A 91 -0.76 3.54 -0.69
N ALA A 92 0.35 4.25 -0.89
CA ALA A 92 1.51 4.15 -0.02
C ALA A 92 1.21 4.61 1.43
N ARG A 93 0.38 5.65 1.63
CA ARG A 93 -0.07 6.06 2.98
C ARG A 93 -0.89 4.99 3.69
N MET A 94 -1.64 4.18 2.95
CA MET A 94 -2.37 3.04 3.50
C MET A 94 -1.45 1.88 3.87
N GLY A 95 -0.22 1.86 3.35
CA GLY A 95 0.79 0.83 3.60
C GLY A 95 0.63 -0.40 2.71
N TRP A 96 1.37 -1.45 3.04
CA TRP A 96 1.17 -2.78 2.44
C TRP A 96 -0.06 -3.45 3.11
N PRO A 97 -0.94 -4.16 2.38
CA PRO A 97 -0.88 -4.51 0.95
C PRO A 97 -1.59 -3.54 0.01
N ALA A 98 -2.16 -2.42 0.49
CA ALA A 98 -2.88 -1.48 -0.37
C ALA A 98 -1.99 -0.91 -1.50
N PHE A 99 -0.73 -0.64 -1.19
CA PHE A 99 0.26 -0.23 -2.19
C PHE A 99 0.53 -1.31 -3.24
N GLU A 100 0.60 -2.58 -2.84
CA GLU A 100 0.78 -3.72 -3.73
C GLU A 100 -0.40 -3.87 -4.69
N ALA A 101 -1.63 -3.81 -4.16
CA ALA A 101 -2.84 -3.90 -4.97
C ALA A 101 -2.86 -2.81 -6.05
N HIS A 102 -2.49 -1.58 -5.69
CA HIS A 102 -2.41 -0.48 -6.64
C HIS A 102 -1.32 -0.68 -7.71
N LEU A 103 -0.15 -1.20 -7.35
CA LEU A 103 0.92 -1.53 -8.31
C LEU A 103 0.48 -2.61 -9.31
N ASN A 104 -0.35 -3.56 -8.87
CA ASN A 104 -0.86 -4.67 -9.68
C ASN A 104 -2.19 -4.35 -10.40
N GLY A 105 -2.77 -3.18 -10.17
CA GLY A 105 -4.02 -2.74 -10.82
C GLY A 105 -5.28 -3.46 -10.34
N TRP A 106 -5.32 -3.88 -9.06
CA TRP A 106 -6.46 -4.53 -8.42
C TRP A 106 -7.39 -3.55 -7.70
#